data_AF-A0A3A4Q0Y9-F1
#
_entry.id   AF-A0A3A4Q0Y9-F1
#
_cell.length_a   1.000
_cell.length_b   1.000
_cell.length_c   1.000
_cell.angle_alpha   90.00
_cell.angle_beta   90.00
_cell.angle_gamma   90.00
#
_symmetry.space_group_name_H-M   'P 1'
#
loop_
_entity.id
_entity.type
_entity.pdbx_description
1 polymer ?
#
loop_
_entity_poly.entity_id
_entity_poly.type
_entity_poly.pdbx_seq_one_letter_code
_entity_poly.pdbx_strand_id
1 'polypeptide(L)'
;MPVAEKNTRTTPPSPGVAHLYDRYVAGDPKQRAAYESHLDNAAIARQICELRTRAGLTQRALAKLVGTTASAICRIEDANYQGHSLSMLRRVAAALDARVEVRIVRARNARPAGGSLSRAR
;
A
#
# COMPACT_ATOMS: atom_id res chain seq x y z
N MET A 1 17.37 26.83 -8.24
CA MET A 1 16.36 26.17 -9.09
C MET A 1 15.82 24.98 -8.29
N PRO A 2 14.53 24.90 -7.93
CA PRO A 2 14.04 23.75 -7.20
C PRO A 2 13.86 22.59 -8.18
N VAL A 3 14.55 21.49 -7.92
CA VAL A 3 14.32 20.21 -8.61
C VAL A 3 12.99 19.66 -8.12
N ALA A 4 12.00 19.61 -9.02
CA ALA A 4 10.73 18.97 -8.76
C ALA A 4 10.96 17.48 -8.48
N GLU A 5 10.77 17.09 -7.23
CA GLU A 5 10.78 15.70 -6.78
C GLU A 5 9.65 14.95 -7.50
N LYS A 6 9.99 14.20 -8.56
CA LYS A 6 9.02 13.38 -9.29
C LYS A 6 8.43 12.37 -8.32
N ASN A 7 7.16 12.53 -7.98
CA ASN A 7 6.42 11.60 -7.13
C ASN A 7 6.29 10.23 -7.83
N THR A 8 7.17 9.29 -7.46
CA THR A 8 7.31 7.97 -8.07
C THR A 8 6.14 7.01 -7.80
N ARG A 9 5.13 7.40 -7.02
CA ARG A 9 3.99 6.53 -6.66
C ARG A 9 2.91 6.40 -7.73
N THR A 10 2.79 7.38 -8.62
CA THR A 10 1.76 7.39 -9.68
C THR A 10 2.36 7.34 -11.08
N THR A 11 3.69 7.27 -11.20
CA THR A 11 4.34 7.15 -12.51
C THR A 11 4.52 5.67 -12.84
N PRO A 12 3.89 5.17 -13.92
CA PRO A 12 4.02 3.80 -14.37
C PRO A 12 5.49 3.44 -14.63
N PRO A 13 5.96 2.24 -14.24
CA PRO A 13 7.38 1.86 -14.29
C PRO A 13 7.91 1.66 -15.73
N SER A 14 7.04 1.62 -16.74
CA SER A 14 7.43 1.53 -18.14
C SER A 14 6.39 2.21 -19.05
N PRO A 15 6.77 2.56 -20.30
CA PRO A 15 5.83 3.13 -21.27
C PRO A 15 4.61 2.24 -21.53
N GLY A 16 4.79 0.92 -21.53
CA GLY A 16 3.70 -0.04 -21.70
C GLY A 16 2.70 0.01 -20.55
N VAL A 17 3.18 0.05 -19.30
CA VAL A 17 2.29 0.19 -18.14
C VAL A 17 1.64 1.57 -18.12
N ALA A 18 2.32 2.60 -18.63
CA ALA A 18 1.74 3.94 -18.75
C ALA A 18 0.56 3.98 -19.70
N HIS A 19 0.70 3.36 -20.87
CA HIS A 19 -0.41 3.24 -21.80
C HIS A 19 -1.62 2.51 -21.19
N LEU A 20 -1.40 1.44 -20.43
CA LEU A 20 -2.48 0.72 -19.74
C LEU A 20 -3.13 1.57 -18.64
N TYR A 21 -2.35 2.32 -17.87
CA TYR A 21 -2.86 3.24 -16.87
C TYR A 21 -3.75 4.31 -17.49
N ASP A 22 -3.28 4.95 -18.57
CA ASP A 22 -4.04 5.99 -19.27
C ASP A 22 -5.35 5.43 -19.84
N ARG A 23 -5.29 4.21 -20.40
CA ARG A 23 -6.44 3.54 -21.01
C ARG A 23 -7.50 3.09 -20.02
N TYR A 24 -7.10 2.59 -18.85
CA TYR A 24 -8.02 1.89 -17.94
C TYR A 24 -8.25 2.58 -16.58
N VAL A 25 -7.37 3.51 -16.19
CA VAL A 25 -7.36 4.06 -14.83
C VAL A 25 -7.50 5.58 -14.84
N ALA A 26 -6.72 6.29 -15.66
CA ALA A 26 -6.58 7.75 -15.56
C ALA A 26 -7.90 8.53 -15.69
N GLY A 27 -8.84 8.04 -16.50
CA GLY A 27 -10.11 8.73 -16.78
C GLY A 27 -11.19 8.60 -15.69
N ASP A 28 -11.11 7.61 -14.80
CA ASP A 28 -12.17 7.30 -13.83
C ASP A 28 -11.66 7.47 -12.38
N PRO A 29 -12.22 8.42 -11.60
CA PRO A 29 -11.88 8.57 -10.18
C PRO A 29 -11.98 7.29 -9.35
N LYS A 30 -12.97 6.42 -9.63
CA LYS A 30 -13.13 5.15 -8.91
C LYS A 30 -11.99 4.19 -9.24
N GLN A 31 -11.59 4.11 -10.51
CA GLN A 31 -10.47 3.28 -10.93
C GLN A 31 -9.15 3.79 -10.36
N ARG A 32 -8.94 5.11 -10.32
CA ARG A 32 -7.76 5.69 -9.67
C ARG A 32 -7.67 5.32 -8.19
N ALA A 33 -8.78 5.45 -7.44
CA ALA A 33 -8.81 5.09 -6.03
C ALA A 33 -8.58 3.58 -5.80
N ALA A 34 -9.17 2.73 -6.64
CA ALA A 34 -8.92 1.29 -6.60
C ALA A 34 -7.45 0.97 -6.88
N TYR A 35 -6.87 1.58 -7.92
CA TYR A 35 -5.45 1.41 -8.28
C TYR A 35 -4.52 1.81 -7.13
N GLU A 36 -4.75 2.97 -6.50
CA GLU A 36 -3.97 3.40 -5.33
C GLU A 36 -4.09 2.40 -4.17
N SER A 37 -5.30 1.92 -3.87
CA SER A 37 -5.52 0.90 -2.83
C SER A 37 -4.79 -0.42 -3.15
N HIS A 38 -4.79 -0.86 -4.41
CA HIS A 38 -4.04 -2.04 -4.84
C HIS A 38 -2.54 -1.86 -4.71
N LEU A 39 -2.01 -0.67 -5.02
CA LEU A 39 -0.59 -0.38 -4.80
C LEU A 39 -0.19 -0.46 -3.32
N ASP A 40 -1.04 0.04 -2.42
CA ASP A 40 -0.79 -0.03 -0.98
C ASP A 40 -0.79 -1.48 -0.49
N ASN A 41 -1.77 -2.29 -0.90
CA ASN A 41 -1.83 -3.73 -0.55
C ASN A 41 -0.62 -4.49 -1.11
N ALA A 42 -0.25 -4.24 -2.38
CA ALA A 42 0.91 -4.84 -3.00
C ALA A 42 2.22 -4.49 -2.28
N ALA A 43 2.35 -3.27 -1.78
CA ALA A 43 3.51 -2.84 -1.01
C ALA A 43 3.62 -3.59 0.32
N ILE A 44 2.51 -3.75 1.04
CA ILE A 44 2.45 -4.52 2.30
C ILE A 44 2.81 -5.99 2.04
N ALA A 45 2.15 -6.63 1.08
CA ALA A 45 2.37 -8.02 0.71
C ALA A 45 3.84 -8.29 0.36
N ARG A 46 4.44 -7.42 -0.44
CA ARG A 46 5.86 -7.50 -0.83
C ARG A 46 6.80 -7.41 0.37
N GLN A 47 6.60 -6.44 1.26
CA GLN A 47 7.46 -6.27 2.44
C GLN A 47 7.42 -7.50 3.35
N ILE A 48 6.24 -8.09 3.56
CA ILE A 48 6.09 -9.29 4.38
C ILE A 48 6.80 -10.49 3.71
N CYS A 49 6.60 -10.68 2.41
CA CYS A 49 7.27 -11.74 1.65
C CYS A 49 8.80 -11.59 1.70
N GLU A 50 9.32 -10.37 1.54
CA GLU A 50 10.76 -10.07 1.61
C GLU A 50 11.34 -10.28 3.01
N LEU A 51 10.64 -9.90 4.07
CA LEU A 51 11.06 -10.18 5.45
C LEU A 51 11.07 -11.69 5.72
N ARG A 52 10.00 -12.39 5.33
CA ARG A 52 9.89 -13.85 5.49
C ARG A 52 11.01 -14.59 4.77
N THR A 53 11.28 -14.23 3.51
CA THR A 53 12.32 -14.87 2.69
C THR A 53 13.72 -14.59 3.23
N ARG A 54 14.00 -13.36 3.68
CA ARG A 54 15.26 -13.04 4.38
C ARG A 54 15.45 -13.81 5.69
N ALA A 55 14.37 -14.09 6.39
CA ALA A 55 14.38 -14.96 7.58
C ALA A 55 14.50 -16.46 7.24
N GLY A 56 14.59 -16.84 5.95
CA GLY A 56 14.68 -18.24 5.53
C GLY A 56 13.41 -19.06 5.76
N LEU A 57 12.26 -18.41 5.97
CA LEU A 57 11.01 -19.07 6.35
C LEU A 57 10.14 -19.38 5.13
N THR A 58 9.54 -20.57 5.14
CA THR A 58 8.39 -20.87 4.27
C THR A 58 7.12 -20.23 4.83
N GLN A 59 6.08 -20.07 4.01
CA GLN A 59 4.77 -19.58 4.48
C GLN A 59 4.20 -20.47 5.60
N ARG A 60 4.38 -21.80 5.51
CA ARG A 60 3.98 -22.75 6.56
C ARG A 60 4.77 -22.55 7.85
N ALA A 61 6.06 -22.28 7.76
CA ALA A 61 6.90 -22.03 8.93
C ALA A 61 6.48 -20.73 9.63
N LEU A 62 6.29 -19.64 8.87
CA LEU A 62 5.80 -18.38 9.41
C LEU A 62 4.40 -18.53 10.04
N ALA A 63 3.50 -19.27 9.39
CA ALA A 63 2.17 -19.53 9.92
C ALA A 63 2.21 -20.22 11.30
N LYS A 64 3.13 -21.17 11.51
CA LYS A 64 3.33 -21.81 12.81
C LYS A 64 3.80 -20.82 13.87
N LEU A 65 4.78 -19.96 13.55
CA LEU A 65 5.29 -18.94 14.49
C LEU A 65 4.21 -17.94 14.88
N VAL A 66 3.38 -17.53 13.92
CA VAL A 66 2.29 -16.57 14.14
C VAL A 66 1.12 -17.21 14.88
N GLY A 67 0.95 -18.54 14.81
CA GLY A 67 -0.24 -19.23 15.31
C GLY A 67 -1.45 -19.05 14.39
N THR A 68 -1.25 -19.28 13.08
CA THR A 68 -2.29 -19.19 12.05
C THR A 68 -2.10 -20.27 10.97
N THR A 69 -2.86 -20.20 9.87
CA THR A 69 -2.76 -21.14 8.76
C THR A 69 -1.83 -20.62 7.66
N ALA A 70 -1.23 -21.54 6.89
CA ALA A 70 -0.45 -21.17 5.71
C ALA A 70 -1.28 -20.43 4.65
N SER A 71 -2.58 -20.74 4.54
CA SER A 71 -3.51 -20.03 3.66
C SER A 71 -3.76 -18.58 4.12
N ALA A 72 -3.73 -18.30 5.43
CA ALA A 72 -3.80 -16.94 5.93
C ALA A 72 -2.54 -16.15 5.57
N ILE A 73 -1.35 -16.75 5.73
CA ILE A 73 -0.09 -16.10 5.33
C ILE A 73 -0.03 -15.89 3.81
N CYS A 74 -0.46 -16.88 3.02
CA CYS A 74 -0.52 -16.76 1.56
C CYS A 74 -1.40 -15.57 1.13
N ARG A 75 -2.59 -15.40 1.72
CA ARG A 75 -3.44 -14.23 1.46
C ARG A 75 -2.77 -12.92 1.89
N ILE A 76 -2.08 -12.91 3.02
CA ILE A 76 -1.36 -11.70 3.47
C ILE A 76 -0.24 -11.30 2.49
N GLU A 77 0.36 -12.26 1.80
CA GLU A 77 1.41 -12.04 0.79
C GLU A 77 0.86 -11.87 -0.64
N ASP A 78 -0.46 -11.88 -0.83
CA ASP A 78 -1.10 -11.65 -2.12
C ASP A 78 -1.36 -10.16 -2.32
N ALA A 79 -0.81 -9.59 -3.40
CA ALA A 79 -0.95 -8.19 -3.77
C ALA A 79 -2.40 -7.74 -4.03
N ASN A 80 -3.29 -8.69 -4.36
CA ASN A 80 -4.71 -8.43 -4.60
C ASN A 80 -5.55 -8.59 -3.34
N TYR A 81 -4.99 -9.07 -2.24
CA TYR A 81 -5.75 -9.29 -1.01
C TYR A 81 -6.08 -7.97 -0.32
N GLN A 82 -7.32 -7.88 0.16
CA GLN A 82 -7.84 -6.72 0.88
C GLN A 82 -8.15 -7.10 2.33
N GLY A 83 -8.28 -6.09 3.18
CA GLY A 83 -8.80 -6.28 4.54
C GLY A 83 -7.76 -6.80 5.54
N HIS A 84 -6.48 -6.49 5.34
CA HIS A 84 -5.47 -6.72 6.37
C HIS A 84 -5.86 -5.98 7.66
N SER A 85 -6.00 -6.70 8.77
CA SER A 85 -6.15 -6.06 10.07
C SER A 85 -4.77 -5.63 10.59
N LEU A 86 -4.69 -4.43 11.16
CA LEU A 86 -3.44 -3.93 11.77
C LEU A 86 -2.95 -4.87 12.89
N SER A 87 -3.86 -5.53 13.60
CA SER A 87 -3.52 -6.52 14.63
C SER A 87 -2.83 -7.76 14.03
N MET A 88 -3.30 -8.27 12.89
CA MET A 88 -2.66 -9.39 12.21
C MET A 88 -1.29 -8.99 11.65
N LEU A 89 -1.18 -7.81 11.03
CA LEU A 89 0.10 -7.29 10.53
C LEU A 89 1.14 -7.18 11.65
N ARG A 90 0.73 -6.70 12.83
CA ARG A 90 1.61 -6.63 14.02
C ARG A 90 2.09 -8.02 14.48
N ARG A 91 1.21 -9.02 14.49
CA ARG A 91 1.58 -10.40 14.84
C ARG A 91 2.58 -11.00 13.85
N VAL A 92 2.36 -10.80 12.55
CA VAL A 92 3.28 -11.26 11.51
C VAL A 92 4.63 -10.57 11.63
N ALA A 93 4.64 -9.24 11.80
CA ALA A 93 5.88 -8.49 11.97
C ALA A 93 6.66 -8.96 13.21
N ALA A 94 6.00 -9.16 14.35
CA ALA A 94 6.65 -9.65 15.56
C ALA A 94 7.28 -11.04 15.38
N ALA A 95 6.62 -11.94 14.64
CA ALA A 95 7.18 -13.26 14.30
C ALA A 95 8.40 -13.20 13.36
N LEU A 96 8.62 -12.05 12.71
CA LEU A 96 9.74 -11.77 11.82
C LEU A 96 10.77 -10.82 12.46
N ASP A 97 10.72 -10.63 13.78
CA ASP A 97 11.56 -9.67 14.53
C ASP A 97 11.50 -8.25 13.95
N ALA A 98 10.30 -7.85 13.51
CA ALA A 98 10.01 -6.56 12.91
C ALA A 98 8.83 -5.88 13.61
N ARG A 99 8.61 -4.60 13.30
CA ARG A 99 7.48 -3.83 13.82
C ARG A 99 6.73 -3.09 12.73
N VAL A 100 5.42 -2.91 12.92
CA VAL A 100 4.59 -2.10 12.02
C VAL A 100 4.65 -0.64 12.46
N GLU A 101 5.06 0.23 11.54
CA GLU A 101 4.98 1.68 11.69
C GLU A 101 3.84 2.23 10.82
N VAL A 102 2.98 3.06 11.42
CA VAL A 102 1.85 3.69 10.71
C VAL A 102 2.03 5.19 10.72
N ARG A 103 1.97 5.82 9.55
CA ARG A 103 2.02 7.27 9.39
C ARG A 103 0.75 7.78 8.73
N ILE A 104 0.07 8.69 9.41
CA ILE A 104 -1.12 9.37 8.88
C ILE A 104 -0.65 10.64 8.14
N VAL A 105 -1.06 10.78 6.89
CA VAL A 105 -0.71 11.93 6.04
C VAL A 105 -1.98 12.56 5.47
N ARG A 106 -1.92 13.85 5.09
CA ARG A 106 -3.06 14.50 4.43
C ARG A 106 -3.28 13.87 3.05
N ALA A 107 -4.54 13.54 2.75
CA ALA A 107 -4.94 13.17 1.40
C ALA A 107 -4.77 14.39 0.49
N ARG A 108 -4.04 14.22 -0.62
CA ARG A 108 -3.65 15.30 -1.54
C ARG A 108 -4.85 16.00 -2.22
N ASN A 109 -6.07 15.46 -2.05
CA ASN A 109 -7.33 16.01 -2.56
C ASN A 109 -8.32 16.43 -1.46
N ALA A 110 -7.88 16.61 -0.22
CA ALA A 110 -8.70 17.31 0.76
C ALA A 110 -8.82 18.77 0.29
N ARG A 111 -9.97 19.10 -0.32
CA ARG A 111 -10.37 20.46 -0.71
C ARG A 111 -9.90 21.43 0.39
N PRO A 112 -9.20 22.54 0.06
CA PRO A 112 -8.77 23.47 1.10
C PRO A 112 -10.02 23.94 1.85
N ALA A 113 -10.06 23.67 3.16
CA ALA A 113 -10.98 24.33 4.06
C ALA A 113 -10.56 25.80 4.12
N GLY A 114 -11.21 26.65 3.31
CA GLY A 114 -10.90 28.07 3.27
C GLY A 114 -11.27 28.74 1.95
N GLY A 115 -12.55 28.72 1.59
CA GLY A 115 -13.10 29.77 0.73
C GLY A 115 -13.08 31.07 1.52
N SER A 116 -12.41 32.08 0.97
CA SER A 116 -12.35 33.47 1.42
C SER A 116 -13.63 33.94 2.11
N LEU A 117 -13.57 34.24 3.42
CA LEU A 117 -14.51 35.15 4.04
C LEU A 117 -14.17 36.55 3.53
N SER A 118 -14.76 36.92 2.41
CA SER A 118 -14.83 38.30 1.95
C SER A 118 -15.58 39.11 3.01
N ARG A 119 -14.86 39.96 3.74
CA ARG A 119 -15.44 41.09 4.46
C ARG A 119 -16.05 42.03 3.41
N ALA A 120 -17.37 41.99 3.26
CA ALA A 120 -18.10 43.10 2.70
C ALA A 120 -18.33 44.14 3.81
N ARG A 121 -18.03 45.39 3.45
CA ARG A 121 -18.19 46.62 4.24
C ARG A 121 -19.66 46.98 4.40
#